data_AF-A0A084EKH4-F1
#
_entry.id   AF-A0A084EKH4-F1
#
_cell.length_a   1.000
_cell.length_b   1.000
_cell.length_c   1.000
_cell.angle_alpha   90.00
_cell.angle_beta   90.00
_cell.angle_gamma   90.00
#
_symmetry.space_group_name_H-M   'P 1'
#
loop_
_entity.id
_entity.type
_entity.pdbx_description
1 polymer ?
#
loop_
_entity_poly.entity_id
_entity_poly.type
_entity_poly.pdbx_seq_one_letter_code
_entity_poly.pdbx_strand_id
1 'polypeptide(L)'
;MIQKKSFNTLGPITLKQNIPIYDEALDFAISSSETTIKNIGISGPYSAGKSTIWNSYIKNKHKNIISISLAKYSEMNKLDNLEKNSSHDISENRIERQIINQIISQINPKLIQLFSSKIKENNTKLKNILYFLSILSILIGIIGLSVKSLLISLSYNYLWLKSLLLSFFVLCISVPISFFIFGLVKNKVISISRFSIKNVDFKLDNAEDETIFDKEIKQIVYLLYSSRVDFVVFDDLDRFKKIEIFEKLKQLNSLLNNFYKTKNKDKVVKFIYMISDDLFDSESRTKFFDFIVPIIPIKSSKEFIKQQLQKIGIVNIDDKYLDNLKDVITNTRVFLNTINEYFVYERLVILEEQLNNDRDRIELFNTILFKNLIPNEFQLLQNNEGIVYEVFKKNIYFYQQWAKNVFLDDIKMIQNKLELLTKNFGIQIAVFEFILQNLTNVLGIYDDENTLYVDYDVDNELVRKQLEDRSDQEKLDTLFKMFLNKNNKVKIKYTDKHFNFVKQEEFTYYKFINKFVEKDNELLIKINKFRNNIENEIVSLKWRKQLRVDQILNIDTVSINNLLITISWENSNNKEAKEWFQNIKNKNNENDFNMVKKLFKSYIITENYIKYINYIN
;
A
#
# COMPACT_ATOMS: atom_id res chain seq x y z
N MET A 1 -11.97 -3.92 -42.67
CA MET A 1 -12.00 -5.08 -41.75
C MET A 1 -12.12 -4.56 -40.33
N ILE A 2 -13.31 -4.64 -39.72
CA ILE A 2 -13.52 -4.25 -38.32
C ILE A 2 -12.78 -5.28 -37.46
N GLN A 3 -11.62 -4.91 -36.90
CA GLN A 3 -10.98 -5.75 -35.88
C GLN A 3 -12.02 -6.00 -34.78
N LYS A 4 -12.29 -7.28 -34.50
CA LYS A 4 -13.26 -7.70 -33.50
C LYS A 4 -12.76 -7.21 -32.13
N LYS A 5 -13.20 -6.02 -31.71
CA LYS A 5 -12.91 -5.40 -30.42
C LYS A 5 -13.36 -6.35 -29.31
N SER A 6 -12.42 -7.06 -28.68
CA SER A 6 -12.67 -8.02 -27.61
C SER A 6 -12.58 -7.32 -26.25
N PHE A 7 -13.60 -7.46 -25.42
CA PHE A 7 -13.54 -7.05 -24.01
C PHE A 7 -12.35 -7.71 -23.30
N ASN A 8 -11.77 -7.00 -22.33
CA ASN A 8 -10.66 -7.45 -21.49
C ASN A 8 -11.19 -8.05 -20.18
N THR A 9 -10.62 -9.16 -19.73
CA THR A 9 -10.92 -9.72 -18.40
C THR A 9 -10.19 -8.93 -17.30
N LEU A 10 -10.86 -8.65 -16.18
CA LEU A 10 -10.26 -7.97 -15.02
C LEU A 10 -9.58 -8.93 -14.02
N GLY A 11 -9.89 -10.23 -14.14
CA GLY A 11 -9.26 -11.31 -13.38
C GLY A 11 -7.81 -11.56 -13.79
N PRO A 12 -7.09 -12.40 -13.05
CA PRO A 12 -5.72 -12.77 -13.40
C PRO A 12 -5.69 -13.42 -14.78
N ILE A 13 -4.79 -12.93 -15.64
CA ILE A 13 -4.60 -13.44 -16.99
C ILE A 13 -3.54 -14.52 -16.92
N THR A 14 -3.75 -15.64 -17.60
CA THR A 14 -2.69 -16.63 -17.78
C THR A 14 -1.80 -16.23 -18.96
N LEU A 15 -0.53 -15.98 -18.68
CA LEU A 15 0.48 -15.69 -19.70
C LEU A 15 0.79 -16.96 -20.52
N LYS A 16 1.21 -16.76 -21.78
CA LYS A 16 1.73 -17.87 -22.60
C LYS A 16 3.06 -18.38 -22.06
N GLN A 17 3.89 -17.46 -21.58
CA GLN A 17 5.16 -17.73 -20.94
C GLN A 17 5.38 -16.71 -19.83
N ASN A 18 5.88 -17.18 -18.69
CA ASN A 18 6.21 -16.32 -17.56
C ASN A 18 7.61 -15.72 -17.73
N ILE A 19 7.99 -14.75 -16.90
CA ILE A 19 9.35 -14.22 -16.91
C ILE A 19 10.27 -15.31 -16.31
N PRO A 20 11.38 -15.71 -16.97
CA PRO A 20 12.19 -16.87 -16.58
C PRO A 20 12.65 -16.87 -15.11
N ILE A 21 13.03 -15.71 -14.57
CA ILE A 21 13.47 -15.58 -13.18
C ILE A 21 12.37 -15.93 -12.16
N TYR A 22 11.10 -15.68 -12.51
CA TYR A 22 9.99 -16.06 -11.63
C TYR A 22 9.72 -17.56 -11.69
N ASP A 23 9.89 -18.18 -12.85
CA ASP A 23 9.79 -19.64 -12.95
C ASP A 23 10.92 -20.33 -12.17
N GLU A 24 12.16 -19.82 -12.25
CA GLU A 24 13.31 -20.31 -11.49
C GLU A 24 13.09 -20.18 -9.97
N ALA A 25 12.66 -19.01 -9.51
CA ALA A 25 12.38 -18.78 -8.09
C ALA A 25 11.25 -19.67 -7.58
N LEU A 26 10.20 -19.88 -8.37
CA LEU A 26 9.09 -20.77 -8.01
C LEU A 26 9.53 -22.24 -8.04
N ASP A 27 10.34 -22.66 -9.01
CA ASP A 27 10.89 -24.02 -9.09
C ASP A 27 11.72 -24.36 -7.85
N PHE A 28 12.57 -23.44 -7.39
CA PHE A 28 13.27 -23.57 -6.11
C PHE A 28 12.28 -23.66 -4.94
N ALA A 29 11.34 -22.71 -4.85
CA ALA A 29 10.38 -22.64 -3.75
C ALA A 29 9.53 -23.91 -3.62
N ILE A 30 9.07 -24.49 -4.74
CA ILE A 30 8.19 -25.66 -4.74
C ILE A 30 8.90 -27.00 -4.92
N SER A 31 10.22 -27.00 -5.04
CA SER A 31 11.01 -28.23 -5.22
C SER A 31 10.71 -29.25 -4.13
N SER A 32 10.57 -30.52 -4.52
CA SER A 32 10.36 -31.62 -3.57
C SER A 32 11.65 -32.00 -2.82
N SER A 33 12.83 -31.56 -3.28
CA SER A 33 14.10 -31.73 -2.54
C SER A 33 14.18 -30.83 -1.31
N GLU A 34 13.60 -29.62 -1.40
CA GLU A 34 13.63 -28.63 -0.34
C GLU A 34 12.52 -28.87 0.68
N THR A 35 12.82 -29.72 1.67
CA THR A 35 11.88 -30.12 2.73
C THR A 35 11.76 -29.12 3.88
N THR A 36 12.68 -28.15 3.95
CA THR A 36 12.69 -27.06 4.93
C THR A 36 11.67 -25.97 4.58
N ILE A 37 11.45 -25.72 3.27
CA ILE A 37 10.51 -24.71 2.77
C ILE A 37 9.07 -25.24 2.85
N LYS A 38 8.25 -24.63 3.72
CA LYS A 38 6.85 -25.01 3.92
C LYS A 38 5.89 -23.84 3.68
N ASN A 39 6.28 -22.62 4.03
CA ASN A 39 5.47 -21.41 3.92
C ASN A 39 6.15 -20.43 2.95
N ILE A 40 5.52 -20.19 1.80
CA ILE A 40 6.09 -19.40 0.71
C ILE A 40 5.27 -18.13 0.53
N GLY A 41 5.92 -16.97 0.56
CA GLY A 41 5.27 -15.69 0.29
C GLY A 41 5.50 -15.27 -1.17
N ILE A 42 4.44 -15.06 -1.94
CA ILE A 42 4.50 -14.31 -3.20
C ILE A 42 4.10 -12.88 -2.85
N SER A 43 5.09 -12.00 -2.74
CA SER A 43 4.90 -10.66 -2.18
C SER A 43 5.00 -9.59 -3.27
N GLY A 44 4.22 -8.52 -3.16
CA GLY A 44 4.25 -7.41 -4.09
C GLY A 44 3.05 -6.49 -3.86
N PRO A 45 3.07 -5.24 -4.36
CA PRO A 45 1.97 -4.31 -4.13
C PRO A 45 0.65 -4.80 -4.73
N TYR A 46 -0.45 -4.14 -4.37
CA TYR A 46 -1.75 -4.46 -4.92
C TYR A 46 -1.73 -4.35 -6.45
N SER A 47 -2.29 -5.35 -7.14
CA SER A 47 -2.28 -5.45 -8.61
C SER A 47 -0.89 -5.62 -9.26
N ALA A 48 0.14 -6.06 -8.52
CA ALA A 48 1.47 -6.36 -9.07
C ALA A 48 1.52 -7.56 -10.03
N GLY A 49 0.47 -8.39 -10.10
CA GLY A 49 0.42 -9.58 -10.96
C GLY A 49 0.75 -10.90 -10.25
N LYS A 50 0.69 -10.95 -8.91
CA LYS A 50 0.95 -12.16 -8.09
C LYS A 50 0.18 -13.40 -8.59
N SER A 51 -1.14 -13.33 -8.66
CA SER A 51 -1.98 -14.44 -9.12
C SER A 51 -1.79 -14.75 -10.61
N THR A 52 -1.46 -13.75 -11.45
CA THR A 52 -1.11 -13.94 -12.87
C THR A 52 0.13 -14.82 -13.01
N ILE A 53 1.21 -14.51 -12.29
CA ILE A 53 2.48 -15.25 -12.33
C ILE A 53 2.26 -16.67 -11.81
N TRP A 54 1.60 -16.83 -10.66
CA TRP A 54 1.29 -18.15 -10.09
C TRP A 54 0.42 -19.02 -11.03
N ASN A 55 -0.68 -18.47 -11.54
CA ASN A 55 -1.58 -19.22 -12.42
C ASN A 55 -0.91 -19.59 -13.75
N SER A 56 -0.02 -18.73 -14.25
CA SER A 56 0.77 -19.03 -15.45
C SER A 56 1.78 -20.15 -15.22
N TYR A 57 2.46 -20.11 -14.08
CA TYR A 57 3.42 -21.13 -13.67
C TYR A 57 2.77 -22.51 -13.49
N ILE A 58 1.58 -22.54 -12.87
CA ILE A 58 0.95 -23.80 -12.48
C ILE A 58 0.15 -24.46 -13.60
N LYS A 59 -0.23 -23.70 -14.63
CA LYS A 59 -1.09 -24.17 -15.74
C LYS A 59 -0.63 -25.49 -16.37
N ASN A 60 0.69 -25.69 -16.48
CA ASN A 60 1.27 -26.87 -17.10
C ASN A 60 1.79 -27.90 -16.08
N LYS A 61 1.50 -27.73 -14.78
CA LYS A 61 1.96 -28.61 -13.71
C LYS A 61 0.80 -29.46 -13.17
N HIS A 62 0.94 -30.78 -13.22
CA HIS A 62 -0.02 -31.71 -12.63
C HIS A 62 0.19 -31.80 -11.12
N LYS A 63 -0.43 -30.88 -10.37
CA LYS A 63 -0.34 -30.79 -8.90
C LYS A 63 -1.73 -30.64 -8.31
N ASN A 64 -1.95 -31.27 -7.16
CA ASN A 64 -3.20 -31.13 -6.42
C ASN A 64 -3.17 -29.84 -5.61
N ILE A 65 -4.05 -28.91 -5.95
CA ILE A 65 -4.04 -27.56 -5.38
C ILE A 65 -5.39 -27.28 -4.75
N ILE A 66 -5.35 -26.72 -3.55
CA ILE A 66 -6.52 -26.11 -2.91
C ILE A 66 -6.27 -24.60 -2.89
N SER A 67 -7.11 -23.85 -3.60
CA SER A 67 -7.00 -22.39 -3.70
C SER A 67 -8.07 -21.72 -2.85
N ILE A 68 -7.67 -20.80 -2.00
CA ILE A 68 -8.55 -20.05 -1.10
C ILE A 68 -8.46 -18.60 -1.50
N SER A 69 -9.59 -18.01 -1.88
CA SER A 69 -9.71 -16.59 -2.24
C SER A 69 -10.92 -16.03 -1.54
N LEU A 70 -10.67 -15.13 -0.60
CA LEU A 70 -11.72 -14.52 0.21
C LEU A 70 -12.01 -13.10 -0.27
N ALA A 71 -13.27 -12.85 -0.62
CA ALA A 71 -13.73 -11.49 -0.87
C ALA A 71 -14.06 -10.81 0.47
N LYS A 72 -13.38 -9.70 0.77
CA LYS A 72 -13.79 -8.80 1.85
C LYS A 72 -14.97 -7.97 1.35
N TYR A 73 -16.18 -8.51 1.47
CA TYR A 73 -17.37 -7.66 1.45
C TYR A 73 -17.41 -6.94 2.79
N SER A 74 -16.92 -5.71 2.82
CA SER A 74 -17.24 -4.80 3.92
C SER A 74 -18.76 -4.68 3.93
N GLU A 75 -19.42 -5.37 4.85
CA GLU A 75 -20.81 -5.09 5.17
C GLU A 75 -20.90 -3.59 5.44
N MET A 76 -21.58 -2.87 4.56
CA MET A 76 -21.88 -1.46 4.68
C MET A 76 -22.96 -1.32 5.75
N ASN A 77 -22.65 -1.71 6.98
CA ASN A 77 -23.55 -1.64 8.12
C ASN A 77 -23.15 -0.42 8.95
N LYS A 78 -23.87 0.69 8.72
CA LYS A 78 -23.93 1.88 9.58
C LYS A 78 -24.53 1.59 10.98
N LEU A 79 -24.49 0.35 11.48
CA LEU A 79 -25.16 -0.07 12.72
C LEU A 79 -24.22 -0.50 13.86
N ASP A 80 -22.92 -0.66 13.64
CA ASP A 80 -22.00 -1.23 14.65
C ASP A 80 -21.34 -0.19 15.58
N ASN A 81 -22.03 0.90 15.91
CA ASN A 81 -21.53 1.87 16.90
C ASN A 81 -21.89 1.53 18.35
N LEU A 82 -22.41 0.32 18.62
CA LEU A 82 -22.62 -0.17 19.98
C LEU A 82 -21.98 -1.56 20.08
N GLU A 83 -21.06 -1.72 21.04
CA GLU A 83 -20.30 -2.94 21.41
C GLU A 83 -18.98 -3.20 20.66
N LYS A 84 -17.90 -2.55 21.14
CA LYS A 84 -16.53 -2.69 20.60
C LYS A 84 -15.72 -3.88 21.13
N ASN A 85 -16.21 -4.65 22.10
CA ASN A 85 -15.40 -5.71 22.72
C ASN A 85 -15.79 -7.14 22.31
N SER A 86 -16.94 -7.35 21.68
CA SER A 86 -17.42 -8.66 21.20
C SER A 86 -17.27 -8.85 19.68
N SER A 87 -17.02 -7.78 18.92
CA SER A 87 -16.99 -7.81 17.44
C SER A 87 -15.69 -8.35 16.84
N HIS A 88 -14.57 -8.28 17.56
CA HIS A 88 -13.27 -8.77 17.09
C HIS A 88 -13.26 -10.29 16.89
N ASP A 89 -13.71 -11.05 17.89
CA ASP A 89 -13.76 -12.53 17.82
C ASP A 89 -14.82 -13.02 16.83
N ILE A 90 -15.95 -12.33 16.71
CA ILE A 90 -17.00 -12.68 15.74
C ILE A 90 -16.46 -12.52 14.30
N SER A 91 -15.71 -11.45 14.02
CA SER A 91 -15.17 -11.21 12.68
C SER A 91 -14.02 -12.16 12.34
N GLU A 92 -13.17 -12.55 13.29
CA GLU A 92 -12.13 -13.55 13.07
C GLU A 92 -12.73 -14.93 12.80
N ASN A 93 -13.62 -15.41 13.67
CA ASN A 93 -14.31 -16.68 13.50
C ASN A 93 -15.07 -16.77 12.16
N ARG A 94 -15.65 -15.66 11.67
CA ARG A 94 -16.25 -15.60 10.32
C ARG A 94 -15.23 -15.89 9.21
N ILE A 95 -14.05 -15.26 9.27
CA ILE A 95 -12.99 -15.46 8.26
C ILE A 95 -12.47 -16.89 8.31
N GLU A 96 -12.21 -17.42 9.50
CA GLU A 96 -11.78 -18.81 9.69
C GLU A 96 -12.77 -19.79 9.08
N ARG A 97 -14.06 -19.62 9.38
CA ARG A 97 -15.13 -20.45 8.82
C ARG A 97 -15.20 -20.37 7.29
N GLN A 98 -14.95 -19.20 6.71
CA GLN A 98 -14.87 -19.05 5.25
C GLN A 98 -13.68 -19.82 4.67
N ILE A 99 -12.50 -19.74 5.29
CA ILE A 99 -11.32 -20.51 4.88
C ILE A 99 -11.62 -22.00 4.91
N ILE A 100 -12.17 -22.49 6.03
CA ILE A 100 -12.52 -23.89 6.23
C ILE A 100 -13.52 -24.36 5.17
N ASN A 101 -14.59 -23.60 4.94
CA ASN A 101 -15.59 -23.93 3.93
C ASN A 101 -14.97 -24.02 2.52
N GLN A 102 -14.06 -23.12 2.16
CA GLN A 102 -13.38 -23.16 0.87
C GLN A 102 -12.47 -24.39 0.73
N ILE A 103 -11.75 -24.77 1.80
CA ILE A 103 -10.96 -26.00 1.82
C ILE A 103 -11.88 -27.22 1.63
N ILE A 104 -12.95 -27.32 2.42
CA ILE A 104 -13.88 -28.46 2.40
C ILE A 104 -14.55 -28.59 1.02
N SER A 105 -14.95 -27.47 0.41
CA SER A 105 -15.64 -27.47 -0.89
C SER A 105 -14.81 -28.04 -2.05
N GLN A 106 -13.49 -28.04 -1.93
CA GLN A 106 -12.54 -28.55 -2.93
C GLN A 106 -12.10 -30.00 -2.67
N ILE A 107 -12.57 -30.61 -1.58
CA ILE A 107 -12.22 -31.98 -1.19
C ILE A 107 -13.39 -32.92 -1.50
N ASN A 108 -13.07 -34.14 -1.93
CA ASN A 108 -14.09 -35.15 -2.23
C ASN A 108 -14.98 -35.44 -1.00
N PRO A 109 -16.32 -35.30 -1.11
CA PRO A 109 -17.28 -35.52 -0.01
C PRO A 109 -17.14 -36.87 0.70
N LYS A 110 -16.71 -37.92 -0.02
CA LYS A 110 -16.50 -39.26 0.57
C LYS A 110 -15.44 -39.23 1.68
N LEU A 111 -14.39 -38.42 1.53
CA LEU A 111 -13.32 -38.29 2.54
C LEU A 111 -13.81 -37.57 3.81
N ILE A 112 -14.74 -36.62 3.65
CA ILE A 112 -15.36 -35.88 4.75
C ILE A 112 -16.25 -36.81 5.59
N GLN A 113 -17.05 -37.65 4.94
CA GLN A 113 -17.88 -38.66 5.62
C GLN A 113 -17.02 -39.68 6.39
N LEU A 114 -15.91 -40.14 5.82
CA LEU A 114 -14.98 -41.09 6.45
C LEU A 114 -14.30 -40.53 7.71
N PHE A 115 -14.11 -39.21 7.80
CA PHE A 115 -13.61 -38.59 9.03
C PHE A 115 -14.65 -38.63 10.15
N SER A 116 -15.90 -38.26 9.85
CA SER A 116 -17.01 -38.29 10.82
C SER A 116 -17.25 -39.69 11.41
N SER A 117 -16.96 -40.75 10.64
CA SER A 117 -17.10 -42.14 11.09
C SER A 117 -15.88 -42.63 11.89
N LYS A 118 -14.64 -42.27 11.51
CA LYS A 118 -13.41 -42.73 12.19
C LYS A 118 -13.27 -42.24 13.64
N ILE A 119 -13.76 -41.05 13.97
CA ILE A 119 -13.74 -40.54 15.36
C ILE A 119 -14.69 -41.33 16.27
N LYS A 120 -15.74 -41.95 15.71
CA LYS A 120 -16.66 -42.80 16.49
C LYS A 120 -16.08 -44.21 16.74
N GLU A 121 -15.02 -44.62 16.05
CA GLU A 121 -14.43 -45.95 16.13
C GLU A 121 -13.26 -46.04 17.09
N ASN A 122 -13.48 -45.77 18.39
CA ASN A 122 -12.48 -46.19 19.38
C ASN A 122 -13.03 -46.94 20.58
N ASN A 123 -14.23 -47.55 20.53
CA ASN A 123 -14.71 -48.49 21.55
C ASN A 123 -16.02 -49.23 21.16
N THR A 124 -16.13 -49.78 19.94
CA THR A 124 -17.42 -50.33 19.48
C THR A 124 -17.60 -51.83 19.71
N LYS A 125 -16.59 -52.70 19.48
CA LYS A 125 -16.80 -54.17 19.54
C LYS A 125 -17.19 -54.70 20.93
N LEU A 126 -16.38 -54.44 21.96
CA LEU A 126 -16.69 -54.87 23.34
C LEU A 126 -17.93 -54.18 23.91
N LYS A 127 -18.13 -52.90 23.58
CA LYS A 127 -19.29 -52.13 24.04
C LYS A 127 -20.60 -52.63 23.41
N ASN A 128 -20.57 -52.99 22.12
CA ASN A 128 -21.72 -53.58 21.43
C ASN A 128 -22.06 -54.97 22.00
N ILE A 129 -21.04 -55.77 22.36
CA ILE A 129 -21.25 -57.06 23.05
C ILE A 129 -21.88 -56.85 24.43
N LEU A 130 -21.40 -55.87 25.22
CA LEU A 130 -21.98 -55.54 26.53
C LEU A 130 -23.42 -55.03 26.42
N TYR A 131 -23.74 -54.25 25.39
CA TYR A 131 -25.12 -53.82 25.13
C TYR A 131 -26.03 -54.99 24.73
N PHE A 132 -25.54 -55.91 23.89
CA PHE A 132 -26.26 -57.12 23.52
C PHE A 132 -26.55 -58.02 24.75
N LEU A 133 -25.54 -58.24 25.60
CA LEU A 133 -25.70 -58.98 26.86
C LEU A 133 -26.68 -58.29 27.82
N SER A 134 -26.66 -56.96 27.88
CA SER A 134 -27.59 -56.17 28.70
C SER A 134 -29.04 -56.33 28.22
N ILE A 135 -29.28 -56.31 26.90
CA ILE A 135 -30.61 -56.54 26.32
C ILE A 135 -31.09 -57.97 26.62
N LEU A 136 -30.20 -58.96 26.47
CA LEU A 136 -30.52 -60.36 26.76
C LEU A 136 -30.88 -60.56 28.24
N SER A 137 -30.15 -59.93 29.17
CA SER A 137 -30.45 -59.95 30.61
C SER A 137 -31.83 -59.37 30.91
N ILE A 138 -32.21 -58.26 30.27
CA ILE A 138 -33.53 -57.64 30.46
C ILE A 138 -34.64 -58.57 29.95
N LEU A 139 -34.46 -59.19 28.78
CA LEU A 139 -35.43 -60.16 28.23
C LEU A 139 -35.63 -61.36 29.17
N ILE A 140 -34.54 -61.90 29.71
CA ILE A 140 -34.58 -62.99 30.70
C ILE A 140 -35.35 -62.55 31.96
N GLY A 141 -35.10 -61.32 32.44
CA GLY A 141 -35.83 -60.73 33.57
C GLY A 141 -37.33 -60.60 33.31
N ILE A 142 -37.73 -60.08 32.15
CA ILE A 142 -39.14 -59.89 31.76
C ILE A 142 -39.86 -61.23 31.63
N ILE A 143 -39.24 -62.20 30.95
CA ILE A 143 -39.82 -63.56 30.78
C ILE A 143 -39.95 -64.24 32.15
N GLY A 144 -38.93 -64.15 33.00
CA GLY A 144 -38.96 -64.72 34.36
C GLY A 144 -40.05 -64.12 35.25
N LEU A 145 -40.30 -62.81 35.15
CA LEU A 145 -41.40 -62.14 35.84
C LEU A 145 -42.78 -62.49 35.26
N SER A 146 -42.87 -62.69 33.95
CA SER A 146 -44.13 -63.05 33.26
C SER A 146 -44.60 -64.47 33.60
N VAL A 147 -43.65 -65.39 33.78
CA VAL A 147 -43.89 -66.80 34.12
C VAL A 147 -43.83 -67.03 35.65
N LYS A 148 -43.84 -65.95 36.44
CA LYS A 148 -43.68 -65.98 37.90
C LYS A 148 -44.70 -66.90 38.59
N SER A 149 -45.96 -66.91 38.15
CA SER A 149 -47.00 -67.78 38.73
C SER A 149 -46.69 -69.28 38.57
N LEU A 150 -46.17 -69.67 37.39
CA LEU A 150 -45.75 -71.03 37.08
C LEU A 150 -44.49 -71.43 37.88
N LEU A 151 -43.49 -70.55 37.97
CA LEU A 151 -42.26 -70.81 38.75
C LEU A 151 -42.51 -70.89 40.27
N ILE A 152 -43.46 -70.11 40.79
CA ILE A 152 -43.89 -70.15 42.19
C ILE A 152 -44.64 -71.44 42.52
N SER A 153 -45.36 -72.02 41.55
CA SER A 153 -46.08 -73.29 41.70
C SER A 153 -45.15 -74.52 41.72
N LEU A 154 -43.93 -74.43 41.18
CA LEU A 154 -42.93 -75.50 41.21
C LEU A 154 -42.15 -75.55 42.54
N SER A 155 -42.23 -74.50 43.38
CA SER A 155 -41.40 -74.30 44.57
C SER A 155 -42.19 -74.29 45.88
N TYR A 156 -43.21 -75.16 46.02
CA TYR A 156 -44.25 -75.04 47.07
C TYR A 156 -43.74 -74.96 48.53
N ASN A 157 -42.62 -75.61 48.86
CA ASN A 157 -42.19 -75.76 50.27
C ASN A 157 -41.02 -74.87 50.74
N TYR A 158 -40.46 -73.98 49.91
CA TYR A 158 -39.30 -73.16 50.31
C TYR A 158 -39.51 -71.67 50.01
N LEU A 159 -40.01 -70.94 51.02
CA LEU A 159 -40.22 -69.48 50.98
C LEU A 159 -38.96 -68.69 50.60
N TRP A 160 -37.78 -69.12 51.08
CA TRP A 160 -36.52 -68.46 50.76
C TRP A 160 -36.17 -68.58 49.26
N LEU A 161 -36.35 -69.76 48.66
CA LEU A 161 -36.07 -69.97 47.23
C LEU A 161 -36.96 -69.09 46.33
N LYS A 162 -38.23 -68.85 46.73
CA LYS A 162 -39.13 -67.92 46.02
C LYS A 162 -38.62 -66.48 46.05
N SER A 163 -38.12 -66.03 47.20
CA SER A 163 -37.55 -64.68 47.37
C SER A 163 -36.27 -64.49 46.56
N LEU A 164 -35.39 -65.50 46.53
CA LEU A 164 -34.14 -65.49 45.75
C LEU A 164 -34.39 -65.46 44.24
N LEU A 165 -35.36 -66.23 43.74
CA LEU A 165 -35.71 -66.22 42.31
C LEU A 165 -36.29 -64.87 41.88
N LEU A 166 -37.15 -64.28 42.72
CA LEU A 166 -37.72 -62.97 42.43
C LEU A 166 -36.64 -61.86 42.46
N SER A 167 -35.70 -61.91 43.41
CA SER A 167 -34.60 -60.93 43.47
C SER A 167 -33.67 -61.07 42.28
N PHE A 168 -33.40 -62.29 41.81
CA PHE A 168 -32.59 -62.54 40.62
C PHE A 168 -33.18 -61.89 39.37
N PHE A 169 -34.48 -62.10 39.09
CA PHE A 169 -35.11 -61.48 37.91
C PHE A 169 -35.20 -59.96 38.00
N VAL A 170 -35.40 -59.40 39.20
CA VAL A 170 -35.36 -57.94 39.41
C VAL A 170 -33.95 -57.40 39.17
N LEU A 171 -32.90 -58.10 39.61
CA LEU A 171 -31.51 -57.73 39.36
C LEU A 171 -31.14 -57.79 37.86
N CYS A 172 -31.64 -58.80 37.14
CA CYS A 172 -31.47 -58.92 35.69
C CYS A 172 -32.02 -57.72 34.91
N ILE A 173 -32.94 -56.95 35.51
CA ILE A 173 -33.51 -55.72 34.92
C ILE A 173 -32.80 -54.47 35.47
N SER A 174 -32.59 -54.38 36.79
CA SER A 174 -32.08 -53.16 37.43
C SER A 174 -30.60 -52.89 37.14
N VAL A 175 -29.77 -53.94 37.04
CA VAL A 175 -28.33 -53.80 36.78
C VAL A 175 -28.06 -53.25 35.37
N PRO A 176 -28.68 -53.78 34.29
CA PRO A 176 -28.58 -53.18 32.96
C PRO A 176 -29.07 -51.74 32.90
N ILE A 177 -30.20 -51.43 33.54
CA ILE A 177 -30.76 -50.07 33.56
C ILE A 177 -29.77 -49.10 34.24
N SER A 178 -29.20 -49.48 35.38
CA SER A 178 -28.18 -48.70 36.06
C SER A 178 -26.93 -48.50 35.21
N PHE A 179 -26.46 -49.55 34.51
CA PHE A 179 -25.36 -49.47 33.56
C PHE A 179 -25.64 -48.50 32.39
N PHE A 180 -26.87 -48.51 31.86
CA PHE A 180 -27.30 -47.57 30.82
C PHE A 180 -27.33 -46.14 31.33
N ILE A 181 -27.91 -45.88 32.51
CA ILE A 181 -27.97 -44.56 33.12
C ILE A 181 -26.56 -44.03 33.38
N PHE A 182 -25.68 -44.85 33.96
CA PHE A 182 -24.28 -44.48 34.19
C PHE A 182 -23.55 -44.16 32.88
N GLY A 183 -23.82 -44.93 31.82
CA GLY A 183 -23.30 -44.68 30.48
C GLY A 183 -23.77 -43.36 29.87
N LEU A 184 -25.03 -42.97 30.10
CA LEU A 184 -25.59 -41.69 29.63
C LEU A 184 -24.95 -40.49 30.35
N VAL A 185 -24.72 -40.60 31.66
CA VAL A 185 -24.05 -39.58 32.48
C VAL A 185 -22.58 -39.44 32.08
N LYS A 186 -21.84 -40.55 31.97
CA LYS A 186 -20.40 -40.54 31.63
C LYS A 186 -20.12 -39.99 30.22
N ASN A 187 -21.00 -40.29 29.26
CA ASN A 187 -20.81 -39.85 27.88
C ASN A 187 -21.36 -38.42 27.61
N LYS A 188 -21.77 -37.68 28.65
CA LYS A 188 -22.33 -36.31 28.55
C LYS A 188 -23.49 -36.15 27.56
N VAL A 189 -24.20 -37.24 27.24
CA VAL A 189 -25.38 -37.20 26.33
C VAL A 189 -26.53 -36.44 27.00
N ILE A 190 -26.62 -36.53 28.32
CA ILE A 190 -27.50 -35.72 29.14
C ILE A 190 -26.64 -34.58 29.71
N SER A 191 -26.56 -33.46 29.00
CA SER A 191 -26.09 -32.22 29.60
C SER A 191 -27.17 -31.75 30.57
N ILE A 192 -26.97 -31.95 31.87
CA ILE A 192 -27.78 -31.29 32.91
C ILE A 192 -27.36 -29.82 32.88
N SER A 193 -27.97 -29.05 31.98
CA SER A 193 -27.48 -27.71 31.67
C SER A 193 -27.83 -26.68 32.72
N ARG A 194 -28.85 -26.90 33.58
CA ARG A 194 -29.16 -25.99 34.71
C ARG A 194 -29.88 -26.72 35.84
N PHE A 195 -29.24 -26.80 37.00
CA PHE A 195 -29.93 -26.92 38.29
C PHE A 195 -29.59 -25.64 39.06
N SER A 196 -30.50 -24.67 39.07
CA SER A 196 -30.31 -23.43 39.82
C SER A 196 -30.61 -23.70 41.29
N ILE A 197 -29.59 -24.10 42.06
CA ILE A 197 -29.63 -23.98 43.51
C ILE A 197 -29.30 -22.52 43.80
N LYS A 198 -30.27 -21.81 44.40
CA LYS A 198 -30.11 -20.43 44.87
C LYS A 198 -28.76 -20.28 45.58
N ASN A 199 -27.87 -19.44 45.01
CA ASN A 199 -26.65 -18.89 45.59
C ASN A 199 -25.32 -19.66 45.45
N VAL A 200 -25.14 -20.57 44.47
CA VAL A 200 -23.78 -21.01 44.07
C VAL A 200 -23.71 -21.21 42.54
N ASP A 201 -23.20 -20.21 41.83
CA ASP A 201 -22.80 -20.34 40.41
C ASP A 201 -21.39 -20.92 40.35
N PHE A 202 -21.26 -22.25 40.21
CA PHE A 202 -19.98 -22.89 39.92
C PHE A 202 -19.68 -22.71 38.42
N LYS A 203 -18.92 -21.66 38.06
CA LYS A 203 -18.35 -21.52 36.72
C LYS A 203 -17.29 -22.62 36.54
N LEU A 204 -17.61 -23.66 35.77
CA LEU A 204 -16.57 -24.51 35.17
C LEU A 204 -15.85 -23.68 34.10
N ASP A 205 -14.52 -23.70 34.17
CA ASP A 205 -13.61 -22.89 33.35
C ASP A 205 -14.00 -22.85 31.87
N ASN A 206 -13.91 -21.63 31.35
CA ASN A 206 -14.38 -21.16 30.05
C ASN A 206 -13.81 -21.99 28.88
N ALA A 207 -14.70 -22.59 28.09
CA ALA A 207 -14.43 -23.03 26.71
C ALA A 207 -14.78 -21.93 25.69
N GLU A 208 -14.81 -20.67 26.13
CA GLU A 208 -15.24 -19.52 25.34
C GLU A 208 -14.11 -18.94 24.47
N ASP A 209 -12.83 -19.19 24.81
CA ASP A 209 -11.68 -18.59 24.12
C ASP A 209 -11.11 -19.43 22.95
N GLU A 210 -11.61 -20.66 22.73
CA GLU A 210 -11.13 -21.51 21.62
C GLU A 210 -11.76 -21.09 20.28
N THR A 211 -10.92 -20.72 19.31
CA THR A 211 -11.35 -20.31 17.97
C THR A 211 -11.85 -21.48 17.13
N ILE A 212 -12.54 -21.21 16.02
CA ILE A 212 -13.07 -22.28 15.15
C ILE A 212 -11.92 -23.09 14.55
N PHE A 213 -10.81 -22.44 14.17
CA PHE A 213 -9.62 -23.16 13.75
C PHE A 213 -9.14 -24.13 14.82
N ASP A 214 -9.05 -23.73 16.09
CA ASP A 214 -8.54 -24.60 17.17
C ASP A 214 -9.41 -25.84 17.35
N LYS A 215 -10.74 -25.67 17.28
CA LYS A 215 -11.72 -26.75 17.39
C LYS A 215 -11.63 -27.74 16.22
N GLU A 216 -11.38 -27.24 15.01
CA GLU A 216 -11.43 -28.04 13.78
C GLU A 216 -10.05 -28.39 13.20
N ILE A 217 -8.93 -27.94 13.80
CA ILE A 217 -7.59 -28.06 13.22
C ILE A 217 -7.21 -29.51 12.87
N LYS A 218 -7.57 -30.46 13.74
CA LYS A 218 -7.33 -31.89 13.53
C LYS A 218 -8.11 -32.44 12.32
N GLN A 219 -9.35 -31.96 12.13
CA GLN A 219 -10.18 -32.31 10.99
C GLN A 219 -9.59 -31.76 9.71
N ILE A 220 -9.20 -30.49 9.70
CA ILE A 220 -8.61 -29.84 8.53
C ILE A 220 -7.31 -30.55 8.14
N VAL A 221 -6.43 -30.85 9.10
CA VAL A 221 -5.21 -31.64 8.88
C VAL A 221 -5.52 -32.98 8.22
N TYR A 222 -6.50 -33.72 8.75
CA TYR A 222 -6.86 -35.02 8.18
C TYR A 222 -7.43 -34.91 6.76
N LEU A 223 -8.26 -33.90 6.51
CA LEU A 223 -8.86 -33.65 5.20
C LEU A 223 -7.79 -33.30 4.16
N LEU A 224 -6.88 -32.38 4.48
CA LEU A 224 -5.75 -32.00 3.62
C LEU A 224 -4.79 -33.17 3.38
N TYR A 225 -4.52 -33.99 4.40
CA TYR A 225 -3.74 -35.22 4.24
C TYR A 225 -4.42 -36.20 3.28
N SER A 226 -5.72 -36.43 3.48
CA SER A 226 -6.49 -37.43 2.72
C SER A 226 -6.73 -37.00 1.28
N SER A 227 -6.83 -35.68 1.01
CA SER A 227 -6.97 -35.12 -0.33
C SER A 227 -5.68 -35.20 -1.16
N ARG A 228 -4.55 -35.59 -0.54
CA ARG A 228 -3.23 -35.64 -1.18
C ARG A 228 -2.84 -34.31 -1.82
N VAL A 229 -3.24 -33.19 -1.21
CA VAL A 229 -2.87 -31.84 -1.67
C VAL A 229 -1.34 -31.70 -1.71
N ASP A 230 -0.83 -31.02 -2.73
CA ASP A 230 0.58 -30.62 -2.84
C ASP A 230 0.75 -29.19 -2.32
N PHE A 231 -0.17 -28.31 -2.72
CA PHE A 231 -0.13 -26.88 -2.44
C PHE A 231 -1.46 -26.36 -1.92
N VAL A 232 -1.42 -25.58 -0.85
CA VAL A 232 -2.55 -24.77 -0.40
C VAL A 232 -2.22 -23.32 -0.69
N VAL A 233 -3.01 -22.67 -1.55
CA VAL A 233 -2.74 -21.33 -2.07
C VAL A 233 -3.76 -20.37 -1.47
N PHE A 234 -3.27 -19.34 -0.78
CA PHE A 234 -4.08 -18.29 -0.19
C PHE A 234 -3.90 -17.00 -0.99
N ASP A 235 -4.97 -16.55 -1.62
CA ASP A 235 -5.04 -15.30 -2.38
C ASP A 235 -6.01 -14.32 -1.71
N ASP A 236 -5.72 -13.02 -1.81
CA ASP A 236 -6.51 -11.92 -1.26
C ASP A 236 -6.80 -11.97 0.26
N LEU A 237 -6.11 -12.83 1.03
CA LEU A 237 -6.24 -12.87 2.51
C LEU A 237 -5.68 -11.62 3.20
N ASP A 238 -4.70 -10.96 2.58
CA ASP A 238 -4.07 -9.74 3.09
C ASP A 238 -5.07 -8.57 3.27
N ARG A 239 -6.20 -8.57 2.54
CA ARG A 239 -7.27 -7.57 2.64
C ARG A 239 -7.90 -7.46 4.03
N PHE A 240 -7.88 -8.55 4.81
CA PHE A 240 -8.42 -8.54 6.16
C PHE A 240 -7.49 -7.84 7.15
N LYS A 241 -6.20 -7.69 6.82
CA LYS A 241 -5.17 -7.06 7.69
C LYS A 241 -5.14 -7.63 9.11
N LYS A 242 -5.35 -8.95 9.25
CA LYS A 242 -5.29 -9.69 10.51
C LYS A 242 -4.16 -10.72 10.46
N ILE A 243 -3.08 -10.46 11.21
CA ILE A 243 -1.87 -11.31 11.21
C ILE A 243 -2.14 -12.64 11.92
N GLU A 244 -3.03 -12.64 12.92
CA GLU A 244 -3.41 -13.80 13.74
C GLU A 244 -3.90 -14.99 12.89
N ILE A 245 -4.62 -14.69 11.79
CA ILE A 245 -5.09 -15.68 10.83
C ILE A 245 -3.89 -16.36 10.14
N PHE A 246 -2.88 -15.59 9.75
CA PHE A 246 -1.68 -16.15 9.11
C PHE A 246 -0.91 -17.04 10.08
N GLU A 247 -0.78 -16.65 11.35
CA GLU A 247 -0.14 -17.47 12.39
C GLU A 247 -0.83 -18.83 12.54
N LYS A 248 -2.17 -18.84 12.60
CA LYS A 248 -2.96 -20.08 12.63
C LYS A 248 -2.76 -20.94 11.38
N LEU A 249 -2.71 -20.34 10.19
CA LEU A 249 -2.41 -21.06 8.96
C LEU A 249 -1.00 -21.67 8.95
N LYS A 250 -0.01 -20.96 9.51
CA LYS A 250 1.35 -21.49 9.67
C LYS A 250 1.38 -22.66 10.66
N GLN A 251 0.64 -22.58 11.77
CA GLN A 251 0.47 -23.69 12.70
C GLN A 251 -0.18 -24.91 12.03
N LEU A 252 -1.25 -24.70 11.27
CA LEU A 252 -1.92 -25.75 10.49
C LEU A 252 -0.95 -26.46 9.54
N ASN A 253 -0.12 -25.70 8.82
CA ASN A 253 0.89 -26.26 7.91
C ASN A 253 1.93 -27.11 8.66
N SER A 254 2.39 -26.64 9.82
CA SER A 254 3.31 -27.38 10.69
C SER A 254 2.71 -28.71 11.15
N LEU A 255 1.46 -28.69 11.63
CA LEU A 255 0.74 -29.88 12.08
C LEU A 255 0.52 -30.87 10.94
N LEU A 256 0.12 -30.39 9.76
CA LEU A 256 -0.07 -31.22 8.57
C LEU A 256 1.22 -31.96 8.18
N ASN A 257 2.33 -31.24 8.07
CA ASN A 257 3.60 -31.83 7.68
C ASN A 257 4.16 -32.77 8.75
N ASN A 258 3.98 -32.46 10.03
CA ASN A 258 4.32 -33.39 11.12
C ASN A 258 3.46 -34.66 11.04
N PHE A 259 2.16 -34.53 10.73
CA PHE A 259 1.29 -35.69 10.54
C PHE A 259 1.76 -36.58 9.39
N TYR A 260 2.22 -36.01 8.26
CA TYR A 260 2.85 -36.78 7.18
C TYR A 260 4.09 -37.57 7.65
N LYS A 261 4.96 -36.94 8.45
CA LYS A 261 6.15 -37.60 9.04
C LYS A 261 5.76 -38.78 9.95
N THR A 262 4.74 -38.62 10.80
CA THR A 262 4.27 -39.73 11.67
C THR A 262 3.72 -40.92 10.88
N LYS A 263 3.40 -40.75 9.60
CA LYS A 263 2.95 -41.80 8.68
C LYS A 263 4.07 -42.31 7.76
N ASN A 264 5.33 -41.99 8.06
CA ASN A 264 6.52 -42.36 7.29
C ASN A 264 6.40 -41.99 5.81
N LYS A 265 5.94 -40.77 5.53
CA LYS A 265 5.88 -40.22 4.18
C LYS A 265 6.78 -39.00 4.08
N ASP A 266 7.66 -39.00 3.08
CA ASP A 266 8.58 -37.88 2.79
C ASP A 266 7.93 -36.74 2.00
N LYS A 267 6.60 -36.65 2.04
CA LYS A 267 5.85 -35.59 1.35
C LYS A 267 5.79 -34.34 2.24
N VAL A 268 6.19 -33.20 1.68
CA VAL A 268 5.99 -31.88 2.29
C VAL A 268 4.90 -31.14 1.52
N VAL A 269 3.83 -30.76 2.22
CA VAL A 269 2.80 -29.85 1.69
C VAL A 269 3.29 -28.43 1.89
N LYS A 270 3.23 -27.61 0.84
CA LYS A 270 3.66 -26.20 0.91
C LYS A 270 2.45 -25.28 0.86
N PHE A 271 2.44 -24.28 1.73
CA PHE A 271 1.42 -23.23 1.77
C PHE A 271 1.97 -22.00 1.06
N ILE A 272 1.25 -21.47 0.08
CA ILE A 272 1.63 -20.32 -0.73
C ILE A 272 0.70 -19.18 -0.37
N TYR A 273 1.27 -18.02 -0.05
CA TYR A 273 0.53 -16.84 0.36
C TYR A 273 0.80 -15.70 -0.62
N MET A 274 -0.24 -15.23 -1.32
CA MET A 274 -0.15 -14.03 -2.14
C MET A 274 -0.51 -12.82 -1.28
N ILE A 275 0.47 -11.99 -0.97
CA ILE A 275 0.32 -10.92 0.01
C ILE A 275 0.87 -9.59 -0.50
N SER A 276 0.40 -8.49 0.08
CA SER A 276 0.96 -7.16 -0.08
C SER A 276 2.27 -7.01 0.70
N ASP A 277 3.13 -6.07 0.26
CA ASP A 277 4.40 -5.81 0.94
C ASP A 277 4.22 -5.17 2.33
N ASP A 278 3.09 -4.50 2.57
CA ASP A 278 2.76 -3.76 3.78
C ASP A 278 2.00 -4.58 4.84
N LEU A 279 1.77 -5.89 4.59
CA LEU A 279 1.02 -6.74 5.53
C LEU A 279 1.81 -7.06 6.81
N PHE A 280 3.12 -7.30 6.68
CA PHE A 280 4.01 -7.68 7.78
C PHE A 280 5.12 -6.64 7.95
N ASP A 281 5.59 -6.45 9.18
CA ASP A 281 6.86 -5.75 9.40
C ASP A 281 8.04 -6.61 8.95
N SER A 282 9.24 -6.02 8.81
CA SER A 282 10.40 -6.72 8.24
C SER A 282 10.83 -7.96 9.04
N GLU A 283 10.69 -7.91 10.36
CA GLU A 283 11.10 -9.00 11.24
C GLU A 283 10.08 -10.15 11.25
N SER A 284 8.78 -9.84 11.40
CA SER A 284 7.73 -10.87 11.34
C SER A 284 7.65 -11.53 9.97
N ARG A 285 7.83 -10.77 8.88
CA ARG A 285 7.84 -11.27 7.50
C ARG A 285 8.87 -12.38 7.30
N THR A 286 10.10 -12.16 7.76
CA THR A 286 11.21 -13.13 7.61
C THR A 286 11.11 -14.28 8.60
N LYS A 287 10.49 -14.09 9.77
CA LYS A 287 10.14 -15.18 10.69
C LYS A 287 8.98 -16.03 10.18
N PHE A 288 8.06 -15.45 9.42
CA PHE A 288 6.86 -16.14 8.94
C PHE A 288 7.15 -17.04 7.73
N PHE A 289 7.76 -16.48 6.69
CA PHE A 289 8.00 -17.18 5.42
C PHE A 289 9.36 -17.87 5.40
N ASP A 290 9.37 -19.11 4.92
CA ASP A 290 10.61 -19.87 4.71
C ASP A 290 11.28 -19.44 3.38
N PHE A 291 10.51 -18.93 2.44
CA PHE A 291 10.99 -18.34 1.18
C PHE A 291 10.01 -17.28 0.66
N ILE A 292 10.54 -16.20 0.05
CA ILE A 292 9.73 -15.11 -0.49
C ILE A 292 10.10 -14.87 -1.96
N VAL A 293 9.10 -14.91 -2.83
CA VAL A 293 9.19 -14.52 -4.24
C VAL A 293 8.69 -13.08 -4.39
N PRO A 294 9.56 -12.08 -4.59
CA PRO A 294 9.16 -10.69 -4.75
C PRO A 294 8.69 -10.41 -6.18
N ILE A 295 7.43 -10.03 -6.33
CA ILE A 295 6.82 -9.64 -7.60
C ILE A 295 6.98 -8.14 -7.79
N ILE A 296 7.74 -7.77 -8.83
CA ILE A 296 7.92 -6.39 -9.23
C ILE A 296 6.68 -6.00 -10.04
N PRO A 297 5.90 -4.99 -9.62
CA PRO A 297 4.73 -4.57 -10.36
C PRO A 297 5.13 -4.10 -11.75
N ILE A 298 4.62 -4.78 -12.77
CA ILE A 298 4.73 -4.31 -14.14
C ILE A 298 3.75 -3.14 -14.27
N LYS A 299 4.24 -1.91 -14.08
CA LYS A 299 3.49 -0.72 -14.46
C LYS A 299 3.10 -0.85 -15.92
N SER A 300 1.89 -0.44 -16.27
CA SER A 300 1.44 -0.40 -17.67
C SER A 300 2.49 0.36 -18.49
N SER A 301 3.17 -0.34 -19.40
CA SER A 301 4.18 0.30 -20.24
C SER A 301 3.51 1.30 -21.17
N LYS A 302 4.28 2.27 -21.66
CA LYS A 302 3.79 3.26 -22.62
C LYS A 302 3.24 2.55 -23.88
N GLU A 303 3.94 1.50 -24.31
CA GLU A 303 3.53 0.65 -25.44
C GLU A 303 2.23 -0.10 -25.15
N PHE A 304 2.06 -0.63 -23.94
CA PHE A 304 0.83 -1.32 -23.56
C PHE A 304 -0.38 -0.38 -23.60
N ILE A 305 -0.26 0.83 -23.02
CA ILE A 305 -1.33 1.83 -23.06
C ILE A 305 -1.63 2.20 -24.51
N LYS A 306 -0.60 2.50 -25.30
CA LYS A 306 -0.73 2.82 -26.73
C LYS A 306 -1.45 1.72 -27.51
N GLN A 307 -1.09 0.46 -27.30
CA GLN A 307 -1.75 -0.68 -27.95
C GLN A 307 -3.23 -0.79 -27.59
N GLN A 308 -3.61 -0.57 -26.32
CA GLN A 308 -5.01 -0.62 -25.91
C GLN A 308 -5.82 0.55 -26.46
N LEU A 309 -5.24 1.76 -26.52
CA LEU A 309 -5.88 2.94 -27.12
C LEU A 309 -6.07 2.75 -28.64
N GLN A 310 -5.10 2.16 -29.32
CA GLN A 310 -5.24 1.82 -30.75
C GLN A 310 -6.40 0.83 -31.01
N LYS A 311 -6.66 -0.11 -30.09
CA LYS A 311 -7.81 -1.02 -30.21
C LYS A 311 -9.15 -0.31 -30.16
N ILE A 312 -9.26 0.80 -29.42
CA ILE A 312 -10.48 1.61 -29.40
C ILE A 312 -10.54 2.61 -30.56
N GLY A 313 -9.53 2.65 -31.42
CA GLY A 313 -9.50 3.47 -32.62
C GLY A 313 -8.84 4.84 -32.41
N ILE A 314 -8.15 5.06 -31.30
CA ILE A 314 -7.33 6.27 -31.09
C ILE A 314 -5.93 5.97 -31.63
N VAL A 315 -5.60 6.50 -32.80
CA VAL A 315 -4.36 6.14 -33.51
C VAL A 315 -3.26 7.18 -33.32
N ASN A 316 -3.59 8.46 -33.52
CA ASN A 316 -2.62 9.55 -33.41
C ASN A 316 -2.55 10.06 -31.98
N ILE A 317 -1.69 9.43 -31.18
CA ILE A 317 -1.52 9.75 -29.76
C ILE A 317 -0.21 10.49 -29.55
N ASP A 318 -0.28 11.67 -28.95
CA ASP A 318 0.89 12.43 -28.51
C ASP A 318 1.64 11.67 -27.40
N ASP A 319 2.97 11.62 -27.50
CA ASP A 319 3.83 11.02 -26.50
C ASP A 319 3.65 11.66 -25.13
N LYS A 320 3.40 12.98 -25.07
CA LYS A 320 3.12 13.69 -23.82
C LYS A 320 1.83 13.21 -23.16
N TYR A 321 0.79 12.93 -23.96
CA TYR A 321 -0.48 12.41 -23.45
C TYR A 321 -0.32 10.99 -22.92
N LEU A 322 0.46 10.15 -23.59
CA LEU A 322 0.79 8.80 -23.09
C LEU A 322 1.57 8.84 -21.77
N ASP A 323 2.51 9.77 -21.61
CA ASP A 323 3.25 9.94 -20.35
C ASP A 323 2.31 10.42 -19.22
N ASN A 324 1.41 11.36 -19.51
CA ASN A 324 0.37 11.81 -18.59
C ASN A 324 -0.55 10.65 -18.15
N LEU A 325 -1.00 9.81 -19.09
CA LEU A 325 -1.82 8.64 -18.80
C LEU A 325 -1.07 7.62 -17.95
N LYS A 326 0.20 7.34 -18.25
CA LYS A 326 1.03 6.42 -17.48
C LYS A 326 1.18 6.89 -16.03
N ASP A 327 1.29 8.20 -15.81
CA ASP A 327 1.36 8.74 -14.47
C ASP A 327 0.04 8.61 -13.71
N VAL A 328 -1.08 8.83 -14.40
CA VAL A 328 -2.42 8.79 -13.79
C VAL A 328 -2.90 7.35 -13.54
N ILE A 329 -2.67 6.45 -14.49
CA ILE A 329 -3.09 5.05 -14.42
C ILE A 329 -2.13 4.29 -13.51
N THR A 330 -2.47 4.23 -12.23
CA THR A 330 -1.71 3.43 -11.24
C THR A 330 -2.14 1.97 -11.22
N ASN A 331 -3.37 1.66 -11.65
CA ASN A 331 -3.93 0.32 -11.64
C ASN A 331 -4.38 -0.12 -13.03
N THR A 332 -3.72 -1.15 -13.57
CA THR A 332 -4.03 -1.71 -14.89
C THR A 332 -5.46 -2.25 -15.00
N ARG A 333 -6.05 -2.77 -13.92
CA ARG A 333 -7.45 -3.24 -13.94
C ARG A 333 -8.43 -2.09 -14.16
N VAL A 334 -8.19 -0.93 -13.54
CA VAL A 334 -9.01 0.27 -13.74
C VAL A 334 -8.93 0.70 -15.19
N PHE A 335 -7.73 0.77 -15.78
CA PHE A 335 -7.56 1.09 -17.19
C PHE A 335 -8.19 0.08 -18.15
N LEU A 336 -8.03 -1.23 -17.91
CA LEU A 336 -8.70 -2.24 -18.73
C LEU A 336 -10.23 -2.15 -18.62
N ASN A 337 -10.76 -1.81 -17.43
CA ASN A 337 -12.18 -1.55 -17.27
C ASN A 337 -12.62 -0.28 -18.02
N THR A 338 -11.82 0.77 -18.00
CA THR A 338 -12.04 1.98 -18.82
C THR A 338 -12.14 1.62 -20.31
N ILE A 339 -11.25 0.77 -20.83
CA ILE A 339 -11.30 0.31 -22.23
C ILE A 339 -12.59 -0.49 -22.51
N ASN A 340 -13.00 -1.35 -21.57
CA ASN A 340 -14.25 -2.11 -21.69
C ASN A 340 -15.48 -1.20 -21.70
N GLU A 341 -15.56 -0.25 -20.76
CA GLU A 341 -16.63 0.73 -20.72
C GLU A 341 -16.63 1.60 -21.98
N TYR A 342 -15.45 2.02 -22.45
CA TYR A 342 -15.33 2.75 -23.71
C TYR A 342 -15.98 2.00 -24.86
N PHE A 343 -15.77 0.68 -25.00
CA PHE A 343 -16.44 -0.09 -26.05
C PHE A 343 -17.96 -0.09 -25.94
N VAL A 344 -18.51 0.00 -24.73
CA VAL A 344 -19.96 0.11 -24.51
C VAL A 344 -20.43 1.52 -24.90
N TYR A 345 -19.80 2.55 -24.35
CA TYR A 345 -20.15 3.94 -24.62
C TYR A 345 -20.00 4.29 -26.09
N GLU A 346 -18.89 3.94 -26.73
CA GLU A 346 -18.68 4.17 -28.16
C GLU A 346 -19.84 3.60 -29.00
N ARG A 347 -20.32 2.38 -28.69
CA ARG A 347 -21.42 1.77 -29.43
C ARG A 347 -22.78 2.41 -29.17
N LEU A 348 -22.99 2.96 -27.98
CA LEU A 348 -24.22 3.68 -27.64
C LEU A 348 -24.20 5.10 -28.24
N VAL A 349 -23.08 5.81 -28.10
CA VAL A 349 -22.88 7.18 -28.61
C VAL A 349 -22.86 7.24 -30.13
N ILE A 350 -22.29 6.24 -30.83
CA ILE A 350 -22.32 6.19 -32.31
C ILE A 350 -23.76 6.14 -32.87
N LEU A 351 -24.77 5.75 -32.08
CA LEU A 351 -26.17 5.78 -32.50
C LEU A 351 -26.75 7.21 -32.50
N GLU A 352 -26.15 8.15 -31.75
CA GLU A 352 -26.68 9.50 -31.54
C GLU A 352 -25.74 10.61 -32.07
N GLU A 353 -24.42 10.41 -32.06
CA GLU A 353 -23.42 11.36 -32.60
C GLU A 353 -22.24 10.67 -33.30
N GLN A 354 -21.74 11.27 -34.39
CA GLN A 354 -20.60 10.75 -35.14
C GLN A 354 -19.27 11.18 -34.49
N LEU A 355 -18.63 10.27 -33.73
CA LEU A 355 -17.24 10.40 -33.26
C LEU A 355 -16.26 10.42 -34.46
N ASN A 356 -16.09 11.60 -35.04
CA ASN A 356 -15.49 11.78 -36.37
C ASN A 356 -13.96 11.85 -36.37
N ASN A 357 -13.33 12.15 -35.24
CA ASN A 357 -11.88 12.34 -35.16
C ASN A 357 -11.27 11.72 -33.87
N ASP A 358 -9.93 11.65 -33.82
CA ASP A 358 -9.20 11.13 -32.65
C ASP A 358 -9.43 12.00 -31.38
N ARG A 359 -9.70 13.30 -31.53
CA ARG A 359 -9.92 14.22 -30.41
C ARG A 359 -11.19 13.87 -29.63
N ASP A 360 -12.30 13.67 -30.32
CA ASP A 360 -13.59 13.33 -29.69
C ASP A 360 -13.50 11.97 -29.00
N ARG A 361 -12.75 11.03 -29.60
CA ARG A 361 -12.45 9.72 -29.00
C ARG A 361 -11.59 9.82 -27.75
N ILE A 362 -10.56 10.68 -27.76
CA ILE A 362 -9.70 10.95 -26.60
C ILE A 362 -10.52 11.57 -25.47
N GLU A 363 -11.39 12.54 -25.75
CA GLU A 363 -12.21 13.19 -24.75
C GLU A 363 -13.23 12.23 -24.13
N LEU A 364 -13.92 11.40 -24.94
CA LEU A 364 -14.79 10.35 -24.43
C LEU A 364 -14.01 9.35 -23.55
N PHE A 365 -12.83 8.93 -24.00
CA PHE A 365 -11.96 8.05 -23.21
C PHE A 365 -11.55 8.70 -21.88
N ASN A 366 -11.18 9.98 -21.89
CA ASN A 366 -10.82 10.73 -20.70
C ASN A 366 -11.99 10.82 -19.70
N THR A 367 -13.21 11.05 -20.17
CA THR A 367 -14.41 11.08 -19.31
C THR A 367 -14.65 9.73 -18.63
N ILE A 368 -14.56 8.64 -19.38
CA ILE A 368 -14.74 7.28 -18.85
C ILE A 368 -13.58 6.90 -17.92
N LEU A 369 -12.37 7.36 -18.22
CA LEU A 369 -11.20 7.18 -17.36
C LEU A 369 -11.41 7.90 -16.03
N PHE A 370 -11.86 9.16 -16.06
CA PHE A 370 -12.20 9.91 -14.87
C PHE A 370 -13.28 9.22 -14.03
N LYS A 371 -14.37 8.76 -14.66
CA LYS A 371 -15.42 7.95 -14.02
C LYS A 371 -14.86 6.73 -13.29
N ASN A 372 -13.91 6.04 -13.93
CA ASN A 372 -13.30 4.82 -13.39
C ASN A 372 -12.27 5.07 -12.28
N LEU A 373 -11.57 6.21 -12.34
CA LEU A 373 -10.56 6.58 -11.35
C LEU A 373 -11.19 7.14 -10.07
N ILE A 374 -12.26 7.96 -10.19
CA ILE A 374 -12.93 8.59 -9.05
C ILE A 374 -14.46 8.52 -9.22
N PRO A 375 -15.08 7.33 -9.03
CA PRO A 375 -16.52 7.14 -9.28
C PRO A 375 -17.42 8.08 -8.46
N ASN A 376 -17.06 8.33 -7.20
CA ASN A 376 -17.84 9.22 -6.32
C ASN A 376 -17.84 10.67 -6.81
N GLU A 377 -16.68 11.19 -7.20
CA GLU A 377 -16.54 12.55 -7.73
C GLU A 377 -17.23 12.69 -9.10
N PHE A 378 -17.20 11.65 -9.93
CA PHE A 378 -17.96 11.63 -11.18
C PHE A 378 -19.47 11.70 -10.93
N GLN A 379 -19.98 10.95 -9.94
CA GLN A 379 -21.40 11.02 -9.55
C GLN A 379 -21.78 12.40 -9.00
N LEU A 380 -20.94 13.01 -8.16
CA LEU A 380 -21.15 14.39 -7.68
C LEU A 380 -21.21 15.36 -8.86
N LEU A 381 -20.29 15.23 -9.83
CA LEU A 381 -20.25 16.08 -11.00
C LEU A 381 -21.53 16.00 -11.84
N GLN A 382 -22.12 14.80 -12.01
CA GLN A 382 -23.42 14.62 -12.68
C GLN A 382 -24.56 15.37 -11.97
N ASN A 383 -24.45 15.55 -10.65
CA ASN A 383 -25.41 16.29 -9.84
C ASN A 383 -25.06 17.78 -9.68
N ASN A 384 -24.11 18.30 -10.48
CA ASN A 384 -23.59 19.67 -10.34
C ASN A 384 -23.01 19.94 -8.94
N GLU A 385 -22.27 18.98 -8.40
CA GLU A 385 -21.55 19.05 -7.13
C GLU A 385 -20.12 18.50 -7.29
N GLY A 386 -19.31 18.57 -6.23
CA GLY A 386 -17.95 18.03 -6.22
C GLY A 386 -16.86 19.03 -6.61
N ILE A 387 -15.62 18.56 -6.54
CA ILE A 387 -14.40 19.33 -6.77
C ILE A 387 -14.34 19.85 -8.20
N VAL A 388 -14.59 18.99 -9.20
CA VAL A 388 -14.50 19.34 -10.63
C VAL A 388 -15.53 20.41 -10.96
N TYR A 389 -16.76 20.27 -10.46
CA TYR A 389 -17.81 21.25 -10.65
C TYR A 389 -17.47 22.59 -10.01
N GLU A 390 -17.05 22.61 -8.74
CA GLU A 390 -16.65 23.84 -8.05
C GLU A 390 -15.51 24.59 -8.75
N VAL A 391 -14.57 23.84 -9.35
CA VAL A 391 -13.50 24.41 -10.18
C VAL A 391 -14.02 25.05 -11.45
N PHE A 392 -14.87 24.38 -12.22
CA PHE A 392 -15.35 24.96 -13.48
C PHE A 392 -16.51 25.96 -13.33
N LYS A 393 -17.24 25.91 -12.22
CA LYS A 393 -18.30 26.88 -11.90
C LYS A 393 -17.74 28.29 -11.67
N LYS A 394 -16.50 28.39 -11.19
CA LYS A 394 -15.87 29.69 -10.91
C LYS A 394 -15.54 30.40 -12.22
N ASN A 395 -15.85 31.70 -12.27
CA ASN A 395 -15.59 32.51 -13.46
C ASN A 395 -14.08 32.55 -13.78
N ILE A 396 -13.73 32.32 -15.05
CA ILE A 396 -12.35 32.30 -15.56
C ILE A 396 -11.54 33.54 -15.17
N TYR A 397 -12.20 34.70 -15.05
CA TYR A 397 -11.57 35.95 -14.63
C TYR A 397 -10.84 35.82 -13.29
N PHE A 398 -11.37 35.06 -12.32
CA PHE A 398 -10.69 34.86 -11.04
C PHE A 398 -9.36 34.11 -11.23
N TYR A 399 -9.34 33.08 -12.08
CA TYR A 399 -8.12 32.34 -12.37
C TYR A 399 -7.10 33.19 -13.10
N GLN A 400 -7.53 34.03 -14.05
CA GLN A 400 -6.67 34.98 -14.74
C GLN A 400 -6.04 35.97 -13.75
N GLN A 401 -6.83 36.56 -12.84
CA GLN A 401 -6.30 37.48 -11.83
C GLN A 401 -5.32 36.80 -10.87
N TRP A 402 -5.64 35.61 -10.39
CA TRP A 402 -4.74 34.86 -9.51
C TRP A 402 -3.42 34.51 -10.20
N ALA A 403 -3.47 34.01 -11.44
CA ALA A 403 -2.28 33.72 -12.23
C ALA A 403 -1.47 34.99 -12.54
N LYS A 404 -2.13 36.12 -12.84
CA LYS A 404 -1.49 37.41 -13.04
C LYS A 404 -0.73 37.85 -11.80
N ASN A 405 -1.32 37.73 -10.61
CA ASN A 405 -0.65 38.06 -9.35
C ASN A 405 0.58 37.17 -9.12
N VAL A 406 0.48 35.86 -9.40
CA VAL A 406 1.63 34.95 -9.33
C VAL A 406 2.75 35.40 -10.27
N PHE A 407 2.43 35.79 -11.51
CA PHE A 407 3.43 36.30 -12.45
C PHE A 407 4.01 37.66 -12.03
N LEU A 408 3.22 38.55 -11.44
CA LEU A 408 3.68 39.84 -10.93
C LEU A 408 4.64 39.66 -9.75
N ASP A 409 4.35 38.74 -8.83
CA ASP A 409 5.23 38.41 -7.71
C ASP A 409 6.56 37.82 -8.22
N ASP A 410 6.50 36.92 -9.20
CA ASP A 410 7.69 36.37 -9.90
C ASP A 410 8.52 37.50 -10.54
N ILE A 411 7.88 38.44 -11.24
CA ILE A 411 8.54 39.59 -11.86
C ILE A 411 9.21 40.47 -10.80
N LYS A 412 8.53 40.74 -9.69
CA LYS A 412 9.06 41.54 -8.58
C LYS A 412 10.28 40.88 -7.95
N MET A 413 10.24 39.58 -7.71
CA MET A 413 11.39 38.81 -7.21
C MET A 413 12.57 38.85 -8.19
N ILE A 414 12.31 38.68 -9.49
CA ILE A 414 13.34 38.77 -10.53
C ILE A 414 13.92 40.19 -10.62
N GLN A 415 13.09 41.23 -10.52
CA GLN A 415 13.52 42.62 -10.51
C GLN A 415 14.42 42.93 -9.33
N ASN A 416 14.05 42.51 -8.11
CA ASN A 416 14.88 42.69 -6.94
C ASN A 416 16.25 42.01 -7.11
N LYS A 417 16.27 40.79 -7.64
CA LYS A 417 17.51 40.06 -7.91
C LYS A 417 18.37 40.75 -8.96
N LEU A 418 17.75 41.25 -10.03
CA LEU A 418 18.44 42.04 -11.06
C LEU A 418 18.98 43.35 -10.49
N GLU A 419 18.23 44.05 -9.64
CA GLU A 419 18.68 45.30 -9.01
C GLU A 419 19.93 45.03 -8.13
N LEU A 420 19.91 43.98 -7.31
CA LEU A 420 21.08 43.56 -6.51
C LEU A 420 22.32 43.30 -7.38
N LEU A 421 22.14 42.63 -8.53
CA LEU A 421 23.26 42.31 -9.42
C LEU A 421 23.75 43.52 -10.25
N THR A 422 22.88 44.48 -10.55
CA THR A 422 23.17 45.55 -11.54
C THR A 422 23.38 46.95 -10.95
N LYS A 423 22.95 47.21 -9.71
CA LYS A 423 23.08 48.52 -9.06
C LYS A 423 24.50 48.76 -8.56
N ASN A 424 24.98 50.01 -8.68
CA ASN A 424 26.16 50.58 -8.01
C ASN A 424 27.29 49.56 -7.74
N PHE A 425 27.82 48.95 -8.79
CA PHE A 425 28.94 48.00 -8.73
C PHE A 425 28.63 46.59 -8.17
N GLY A 426 27.38 46.11 -8.16
CA GLY A 426 27.00 44.77 -7.65
C GLY A 426 27.84 43.60 -8.21
N ILE A 427 28.09 43.56 -9.52
CA ILE A 427 28.99 42.56 -10.13
C ILE A 427 30.42 42.70 -9.56
N GLN A 428 30.90 43.93 -9.40
CA GLN A 428 32.25 44.18 -8.91
C GLN A 428 32.39 43.80 -7.42
N ILE A 429 31.36 44.07 -6.62
CA ILE A 429 31.30 43.67 -5.20
C ILE A 429 31.28 42.15 -5.09
N ALA A 430 30.43 41.46 -5.85
CA ALA A 430 30.40 39.99 -5.87
C ALA A 430 31.74 39.38 -6.33
N VAL A 431 32.41 40.01 -7.30
CA VAL A 431 33.77 39.61 -7.72
C VAL A 431 34.79 39.85 -6.61
N PHE A 432 34.68 40.94 -5.84
CA PHE A 432 35.56 41.20 -4.70
C PHE A 432 35.35 40.24 -3.54
N GLU A 433 34.10 39.90 -3.21
CA GLU A 433 33.77 38.84 -2.24
C GLU A 433 34.39 37.51 -2.68
N PHE A 434 34.23 37.15 -3.97
CA PHE A 434 34.83 35.94 -4.53
C PHE A 434 36.36 35.96 -4.47
N ILE A 435 36.98 37.10 -4.74
CA ILE A 435 38.44 37.27 -4.62
C ILE A 435 38.86 37.06 -3.16
N LEU A 436 38.23 37.71 -2.19
CA LEU A 436 38.57 37.61 -0.77
C LEU A 436 38.43 36.18 -0.23
N GLN A 437 37.36 35.47 -0.61
CA GLN A 437 37.15 34.06 -0.21
C GLN A 437 38.23 33.12 -0.75
N ASN A 438 38.84 33.43 -1.91
CA ASN A 438 39.87 32.61 -2.53
C ASN A 438 41.30 33.08 -2.19
N LEU A 439 41.47 34.25 -1.57
CA LEU A 439 42.77 34.77 -1.12
C LEU A 439 43.08 34.32 0.31
N THR A 440 43.51 33.07 0.46
CA THR A 440 43.86 32.49 1.77
C THR A 440 45.11 33.10 2.41
N ASN A 441 45.91 33.84 1.64
CA ASN A 441 47.15 34.46 2.10
C ASN A 441 46.98 35.91 2.55
N VAL A 442 45.83 36.55 2.33
CA VAL A 442 45.56 37.92 2.79
C VAL A 442 44.85 37.85 4.14
N LEU A 443 45.56 38.24 5.20
CA LEU A 443 45.09 38.15 6.58
C LEU A 443 44.26 39.37 7.00
N GLY A 444 44.46 40.54 6.36
CA GLY A 444 43.69 41.75 6.64
C GLY A 444 44.00 42.92 5.71
N ILE A 445 43.01 43.78 5.48
CA ILE A 445 43.08 44.99 4.66
C ILE A 445 42.61 46.14 5.56
N TYR A 446 43.48 47.10 5.89
CA TYR A 446 43.23 48.12 6.92
C TYR A 446 43.38 49.54 6.36
N ASP A 447 42.33 50.34 6.52
CA ASP A 447 42.32 51.80 6.30
C ASP A 447 42.79 52.49 7.60
N ASP A 448 43.67 53.48 7.52
CA ASP A 448 44.38 54.05 8.69
C ASP A 448 43.46 54.83 9.67
N GLU A 449 42.16 54.93 9.41
CA GLU A 449 41.18 55.65 10.24
C GLU A 449 40.43 54.80 11.29
N ASN A 450 40.52 53.46 11.27
CA ASN A 450 39.86 52.61 12.27
C ASN A 450 40.84 51.68 12.99
N THR A 451 41.48 52.20 14.03
CA THR A 451 42.16 51.36 15.04
C THR A 451 41.16 50.99 16.13
N LEU A 452 40.54 49.80 16.03
CA LEU A 452 39.88 49.17 17.17
C LEU A 452 40.84 48.15 17.80
N TYR A 453 41.39 48.55 18.95
CA TYR A 453 42.00 47.63 19.92
C TYR A 453 40.96 46.58 20.34
N VAL A 454 41.34 45.31 20.32
CA VAL A 454 40.55 44.24 20.96
C VAL A 454 41.40 43.61 22.05
N ASP A 455 40.91 43.79 23.28
CA ASP A 455 41.40 43.19 24.51
C ASP A 455 40.94 41.72 24.58
N TYR A 456 41.81 40.84 25.06
CA TYR A 456 41.60 39.39 25.04
C TYR A 456 40.94 38.94 26.35
N ASP A 457 39.63 38.60 26.34
CA ASP A 457 39.07 37.59 27.26
C ASP A 457 37.59 37.21 26.99
N VAL A 458 37.26 36.57 25.85
CA VAL A 458 35.99 35.79 25.69
C VAL A 458 36.18 34.67 24.66
N ASP A 459 35.52 33.53 24.92
CA ASP A 459 35.51 32.25 24.20
C ASP A 459 35.76 32.30 22.68
N ASN A 460 36.83 31.63 22.25
CA ASN A 460 37.53 31.86 20.98
C ASN A 460 36.78 31.38 19.72
N GLU A 461 35.78 30.50 19.81
CA GLU A 461 35.09 29.95 18.62
C GLU A 461 33.87 30.75 18.17
N LEU A 462 33.08 31.26 19.12
CA LEU A 462 31.90 32.09 18.82
C LEU A 462 32.32 33.50 18.38
N VAL A 463 33.38 34.03 18.99
CA VAL A 463 34.00 35.31 18.62
C VAL A 463 34.71 35.20 17.27
N ARG A 464 35.37 34.07 16.94
CA ARG A 464 35.96 33.85 15.60
C ARG A 464 34.92 33.88 14.50
N LYS A 465 33.78 33.17 14.65
CA LYS A 465 32.71 33.21 13.63
C LYS A 465 32.10 34.60 13.46
N GLN A 466 31.87 35.34 14.56
CA GLN A 466 31.31 36.70 14.49
C GLN A 466 32.32 37.75 14.01
N LEU A 467 33.62 37.56 14.26
CA LEU A 467 34.69 38.42 13.77
C LEU A 467 35.12 38.10 12.34
N GLU A 468 35.02 36.84 11.88
CA GLU A 468 35.23 36.48 10.47
C GLU A 468 34.17 37.15 9.58
N ASP A 469 32.89 37.11 9.97
CA ASP A 469 31.80 37.77 9.25
C ASP A 469 31.93 39.31 9.24
N ARG A 470 32.42 39.94 10.32
CA ARG A 470 32.69 41.40 10.36
C ARG A 470 33.99 41.79 9.65
N SER A 471 35.04 40.99 9.77
CA SER A 471 36.36 41.25 9.18
C SER A 471 36.32 41.16 7.66
N ASP A 472 35.53 40.24 7.09
CA ASP A 472 35.41 40.10 5.64
C ASP A 472 34.57 41.22 5.01
N GLN A 473 33.57 41.76 5.74
CA GLN A 473 32.86 42.98 5.34
C GLN A 473 33.78 44.21 5.37
N GLU A 474 34.59 44.39 6.40
CA GLU A 474 35.57 45.49 6.47
C GLU A 474 36.65 45.39 5.38
N LYS A 475 37.13 44.18 5.08
CA LYS A 475 38.04 43.92 3.94
C LYS A 475 37.37 44.26 2.62
N LEU A 476 36.11 43.87 2.44
CA LEU A 476 35.32 44.14 1.23
C LEU A 476 35.12 45.64 1.04
N ASP A 477 34.68 46.36 2.07
CA ASP A 477 34.47 47.81 2.06
C ASP A 477 35.78 48.55 1.78
N THR A 478 36.88 48.11 2.39
CA THR A 478 38.19 48.75 2.18
C THR A 478 38.72 48.48 0.77
N LEU A 479 38.59 47.25 0.27
CA LEU A 479 38.94 46.91 -1.12
C LEU A 479 38.06 47.68 -2.13
N PHE A 480 36.79 47.90 -1.79
CA PHE A 480 35.87 48.68 -2.60
C PHE A 480 36.22 50.18 -2.58
N LYS A 481 36.60 50.75 -1.42
CA LYS A 481 37.16 52.11 -1.31
C LYS A 481 38.43 52.27 -2.15
N MET A 482 39.34 51.29 -2.11
CA MET A 482 40.54 51.26 -2.97
C MET A 482 40.14 51.27 -4.45
N PHE A 483 39.11 50.52 -4.84
CA PHE A 483 38.62 50.50 -6.21
C PHE A 483 38.04 51.85 -6.66
N LEU A 484 37.27 52.53 -5.80
CA LEU A 484 36.70 53.84 -6.08
C LEU A 484 37.77 54.94 -6.17
N ASN A 485 38.77 54.91 -5.28
CA ASN A 485 39.91 55.82 -5.28
C ASN A 485 41.23 55.06 -5.44
N LYS A 486 41.58 54.78 -6.70
CA LYS A 486 42.68 53.88 -7.09
C LYS A 486 44.08 54.32 -6.61
N ASN A 487 44.22 55.59 -6.25
CA ASN A 487 45.47 56.16 -5.75
C ASN A 487 45.59 56.08 -4.21
N ASN A 488 44.50 55.75 -3.51
CA ASN A 488 44.54 55.57 -2.07
C ASN A 488 45.42 54.37 -1.71
N LYS A 489 46.24 54.54 -0.67
CA LYS A 489 47.13 53.49 -0.17
C LYS A 489 46.54 52.90 1.09
N VAL A 490 46.46 51.58 1.13
CA VAL A 490 45.90 50.81 2.24
C VAL A 490 46.94 49.81 2.71
N LYS A 491 47.02 49.58 4.02
CA LYS A 491 47.97 48.61 4.60
C LYS A 491 47.36 47.22 4.52
N ILE A 492 48.09 46.29 3.90
CA ILE A 492 47.64 44.91 3.72
C ILE A 492 48.58 43.98 4.46
N LYS A 493 48.01 43.17 5.35
CA LYS A 493 48.71 42.08 6.05
C LYS A 493 48.51 40.78 5.28
N TYR A 494 49.60 40.13 4.89
CA TYR A 494 49.53 38.90 4.11
C TYR A 494 50.71 37.95 4.43
N THR A 495 50.54 36.67 4.14
CA THR A 495 51.58 35.65 4.22
C THR A 495 52.22 35.44 2.85
N ASP A 496 53.54 35.34 2.82
CA ASP A 496 54.27 35.06 1.58
C ASP A 496 54.32 33.54 1.37
N LYS A 497 53.98 33.05 0.17
CA LYS A 497 53.93 31.60 -0.13
C LYS A 497 55.27 30.88 0.13
N HIS A 498 56.37 31.63 0.24
CA HIS A 498 57.72 31.10 0.45
C HIS A 498 58.26 31.22 1.89
N PHE A 499 57.62 31.99 2.77
CA PHE A 499 58.11 32.19 4.13
C PHE A 499 56.93 32.39 5.09
N ASN A 500 56.87 31.61 6.18
CA ASN A 500 55.85 31.70 7.25
C ASN A 500 55.87 33.02 8.06
N PHE A 501 56.34 34.13 7.48
CA PHE A 501 56.34 35.45 8.09
C PHE A 501 55.19 36.30 7.55
N VAL A 502 54.49 36.98 8.45
CA VAL A 502 53.44 37.96 8.11
C VAL A 502 54.12 39.25 7.67
N LYS A 503 53.85 39.69 6.44
CA LYS A 503 54.31 40.98 5.90
C LYS A 503 53.17 42.00 5.94
N GLN A 504 53.52 43.27 6.19
CA GLN A 504 52.59 44.38 6.13
C GLN A 504 53.18 45.47 5.23
N GLU A 505 52.50 45.77 4.12
CA GLU A 505 52.95 46.75 3.12
C GLU A 505 51.77 47.63 2.68
N GLU A 506 52.08 48.83 2.19
CA GLU A 506 51.09 49.69 1.53
C GLU A 506 50.87 49.30 0.07
N PHE A 507 49.61 49.18 -0.29
CA PHE A 507 49.15 48.89 -1.64
C PHE A 507 48.16 49.95 -2.13
N THR A 508 48.34 50.37 -3.37
CA THR A 508 47.25 50.94 -4.17
C THR A 508 46.42 49.81 -4.78
N TYR A 509 45.22 50.11 -5.28
CA TYR A 509 44.34 49.12 -5.90
C TYR A 509 45.04 48.29 -6.99
N TYR A 510 45.70 48.95 -7.95
CA TYR A 510 46.39 48.25 -9.04
C TYR A 510 47.55 47.37 -8.54
N LYS A 511 48.28 47.82 -7.52
CA LYS A 511 49.39 47.05 -6.94
C LYS A 511 48.88 45.81 -6.21
N PHE A 512 47.73 45.92 -5.52
CA PHE A 512 47.07 44.79 -4.87
C PHE A 512 46.59 43.75 -5.91
N ILE A 513 45.81 44.18 -6.89
CA ILE A 513 45.27 43.31 -7.94
C ILE A 513 46.40 42.60 -8.70
N ASN A 514 47.46 43.33 -9.11
CA ASN A 514 48.58 42.70 -9.81
C ASN A 514 49.28 41.63 -8.95
N LYS A 515 49.54 41.91 -7.66
CA LYS A 515 50.29 41.01 -6.78
C LYS A 515 49.50 39.75 -6.38
N PHE A 516 48.24 39.91 -5.99
CA PHE A 516 47.44 38.83 -5.40
C PHE A 516 46.48 38.18 -6.39
N VAL A 517 46.10 38.87 -7.46
CA VAL A 517 45.13 38.38 -8.43
C VAL A 517 45.79 38.07 -9.77
N GLU A 518 46.41 39.04 -10.44
CA GLU A 518 46.88 38.86 -11.83
C GLU A 518 48.06 37.88 -11.98
N LYS A 519 48.89 37.76 -10.93
CA LYS A 519 50.00 36.79 -10.91
C LYS A 519 49.56 35.35 -10.58
N ASP A 520 48.32 35.14 -10.18
CA ASP A 520 47.76 33.82 -9.90
C ASP A 520 46.83 33.39 -11.05
N ASN A 521 47.41 32.68 -12.03
CA ASN A 521 46.69 32.26 -13.25
C ASN A 521 45.45 31.38 -12.93
N GLU A 522 45.51 30.56 -11.88
CA GLU A 522 44.39 29.70 -11.50
C GLU A 522 43.22 30.54 -10.93
N LEU A 523 43.55 31.51 -10.06
CA LEU A 523 42.57 32.45 -9.51
C LEU A 523 41.92 33.30 -10.61
N LEU A 524 42.70 33.82 -11.57
CA LEU A 524 42.19 34.59 -12.71
C LEU A 524 41.18 33.81 -13.54
N ILE A 525 41.46 32.53 -13.85
CA ILE A 525 40.53 31.66 -14.58
C ILE A 525 39.23 31.47 -13.78
N LYS A 526 39.33 31.24 -12.46
CA LYS A 526 38.17 31.10 -11.58
C LYS A 526 37.32 32.38 -11.55
N ILE A 527 37.93 33.55 -11.42
CA ILE A 527 37.25 34.86 -11.42
C ILE A 527 36.53 35.11 -12.75
N ASN A 528 37.19 34.85 -13.88
CA ASN A 528 36.58 35.04 -15.20
C ASN A 528 35.39 34.10 -15.42
N LYS A 529 35.50 32.83 -15.01
CA LYS A 529 34.39 31.88 -15.05
C LYS A 529 33.23 32.31 -14.16
N PHE A 530 33.53 32.79 -12.95
CA PHE A 530 32.52 33.31 -12.02
C PHE A 530 31.78 34.53 -12.58
N ARG A 531 32.52 35.50 -13.13
CA ARG A 531 31.93 36.68 -13.81
C ARG A 531 31.02 36.26 -14.97
N ASN A 532 31.48 35.36 -15.85
CA ASN A 532 30.67 34.85 -16.95
C ASN A 532 29.40 34.16 -16.47
N ASN A 533 29.45 33.41 -15.37
CA ASN A 533 28.26 32.78 -14.78
C ASN A 533 27.24 33.83 -14.29
N ILE A 534 27.69 34.89 -13.62
CA ILE A 534 26.81 35.99 -13.18
C ILE A 534 26.19 36.69 -14.39
N GLU A 535 26.96 36.98 -15.43
CA GLU A 535 26.46 37.61 -16.65
C GLU A 535 25.41 36.73 -17.36
N ASN A 536 25.68 35.43 -17.47
CA ASN A 536 24.72 34.45 -18.01
C ASN A 536 23.45 34.39 -17.15
N GLU A 537 23.58 34.44 -15.82
CA GLU A 537 22.45 34.49 -14.90
C GLU A 537 21.60 35.74 -15.13
N ILE A 538 22.20 36.92 -15.27
CA ILE A 538 21.50 38.19 -15.57
C ILE A 538 20.72 38.07 -16.88
N VAL A 539 21.33 37.53 -17.93
CA VAL A 539 20.66 37.31 -19.23
C VAL A 539 19.46 36.36 -19.06
N SER A 540 19.64 35.25 -18.33
CA SER A 540 18.56 34.30 -18.06
C SER A 540 17.40 34.91 -17.26
N LEU A 541 17.71 35.77 -16.27
CA LEU A 541 16.72 36.47 -15.46
C LEU A 541 15.94 37.49 -16.28
N LYS A 542 16.61 38.26 -17.15
CA LYS A 542 15.95 39.18 -18.09
C LYS A 542 15.01 38.44 -19.04
N TRP A 543 15.46 37.32 -19.60
CA TRP A 543 14.64 36.49 -20.48
C TRP A 543 13.42 35.92 -19.74
N ARG A 544 13.61 35.38 -18.54
CA ARG A 544 12.51 34.88 -17.70
C ARG A 544 11.51 35.97 -17.34
N LYS A 545 11.98 37.19 -17.03
CA LYS A 545 11.12 38.35 -16.79
C LYS A 545 10.27 38.67 -18.02
N GLN A 546 10.88 38.73 -19.21
CA GLN A 546 10.16 38.98 -20.45
C GLN A 546 9.09 37.91 -20.71
N LEU A 547 9.44 36.64 -20.52
CA LEU A 547 8.49 35.53 -20.66
C LEU A 547 7.28 35.67 -19.71
N ARG A 548 7.47 36.13 -18.47
CA ARG A 548 6.36 36.42 -17.55
C ARG A 548 5.50 37.59 -18.02
N VAL A 549 6.10 38.63 -18.58
CA VAL A 549 5.35 39.77 -19.16
C VAL A 549 4.50 39.29 -20.33
N ASP A 550 5.07 38.50 -21.24
CA ASP A 550 4.35 37.94 -22.39
C ASP A 550 3.20 37.02 -21.95
N GLN A 551 3.37 36.26 -20.86
CA GLN A 551 2.31 35.44 -20.27
C GLN A 551 1.17 36.28 -19.67
N ILE A 552 1.48 37.43 -19.06
CA ILE A 552 0.47 38.37 -18.55
C ILE A 552 -0.32 38.99 -19.72
N LEU A 553 0.35 39.37 -20.81
CA LEU A 553 -0.29 39.97 -21.97
C LEU A 553 -1.27 39.01 -22.68
N ASN A 554 -0.93 37.72 -22.71
CA ASN A 554 -1.74 36.71 -23.38
C ASN A 554 -2.69 35.95 -22.44
N ILE A 555 -2.82 36.38 -21.16
CA ILE A 555 -3.51 35.61 -20.11
C ILE A 555 -4.97 35.31 -20.43
N ASP A 556 -5.63 36.18 -21.19
CA ASP A 556 -7.04 36.06 -21.56
C ASP A 556 -7.29 34.91 -22.55
N THR A 557 -6.26 34.46 -23.25
CA THR A 557 -6.33 33.35 -24.23
C THR A 557 -5.97 31.98 -23.64
N VAL A 558 -5.58 31.95 -22.36
CA VAL A 558 -5.05 30.76 -21.69
C VAL A 558 -6.21 29.92 -21.13
N SER A 559 -6.24 28.63 -21.46
CA SER A 559 -7.20 27.65 -20.91
C SER A 559 -7.16 27.58 -19.37
N ILE A 560 -8.26 27.22 -18.73
CA ILE A 560 -8.35 27.07 -17.27
C ILE A 560 -7.28 26.09 -16.75
N ASN A 561 -7.02 24.96 -17.42
CA ASN A 561 -6.00 24.00 -17.00
C ASN A 561 -4.61 24.63 -16.85
N ASN A 562 -4.17 25.44 -17.82
CA ASN A 562 -2.89 26.14 -17.76
C ASN A 562 -2.83 27.20 -16.64
N LEU A 563 -3.93 27.93 -16.42
CA LEU A 563 -4.04 28.87 -15.31
C LEU A 563 -3.93 28.13 -13.97
N LEU A 564 -4.64 27.01 -13.81
CA LEU A 564 -4.59 26.17 -12.61
C LEU A 564 -3.20 25.57 -12.34
N ILE A 565 -2.48 25.17 -13.38
CA ILE A 565 -1.08 24.73 -13.28
C ILE A 565 -0.20 25.86 -12.74
N THR A 566 -0.37 27.07 -13.27
CA THR A 566 0.39 28.27 -12.88
C THR A 566 0.10 28.68 -11.44
N ILE A 567 -1.16 28.71 -11.04
CA ILE A 567 -1.58 29.12 -9.70
C ILE A 567 -1.06 28.14 -8.64
N SER A 568 -0.83 26.87 -9.00
CA SER A 568 -0.25 25.85 -8.11
C SER A 568 -1.10 25.48 -6.88
N TRP A 569 -2.43 25.61 -6.95
CA TRP A 569 -3.42 25.16 -5.95
C TRP A 569 -2.97 25.51 -4.51
N GLU A 570 -2.67 24.51 -3.66
CA GLU A 570 -2.28 24.70 -2.25
C GLU A 570 -0.94 25.42 -2.03
N ASN A 571 -0.06 25.42 -3.04
CA ASN A 571 1.27 26.05 -2.97
C ASN A 571 1.28 27.44 -3.63
N SER A 572 0.11 27.97 -3.95
CA SER A 572 -0.04 29.29 -4.56
C SER A 572 0.56 30.40 -3.69
N ASN A 573 1.34 31.28 -4.33
CA ASN A 573 1.76 32.55 -3.74
C ASN A 573 0.59 33.53 -3.56
N ASN A 574 -0.47 33.37 -4.37
CA ASN A 574 -1.71 34.10 -4.18
C ASN A 574 -2.51 33.51 -3.00
N LYS A 575 -2.71 34.33 -1.96
CA LYS A 575 -3.37 33.94 -0.70
C LYS A 575 -4.85 33.57 -0.89
N GLU A 576 -5.60 34.31 -1.69
CA GLU A 576 -7.02 34.04 -1.95
C GLU A 576 -7.21 32.70 -2.66
N ALA A 577 -6.39 32.44 -3.68
CA ALA A 577 -6.41 31.16 -4.39
C ALA A 577 -6.11 30.01 -3.43
N LYS A 578 -5.07 30.17 -2.59
CA LYS A 578 -4.67 29.16 -1.61
C LYS A 578 -5.79 28.84 -0.61
N GLU A 579 -6.42 29.86 -0.03
CA GLU A 579 -7.54 29.69 0.91
C GLU A 579 -8.75 29.02 0.22
N TRP A 580 -9.03 29.39 -1.03
CA TRP A 580 -10.12 28.80 -1.80
C TRP A 580 -9.90 27.31 -2.09
N PHE A 581 -8.71 26.91 -2.54
CA PHE A 581 -8.39 25.50 -2.76
C PHE A 581 -8.34 24.68 -1.46
N GLN A 582 -7.88 25.29 -0.35
CA GLN A 582 -7.92 24.64 0.97
C GLN A 582 -9.37 24.39 1.44
N ASN A 583 -10.28 25.33 1.20
CA ASN A 583 -11.69 25.14 1.51
C ASN A 583 -12.32 24.01 0.69
N ILE A 584 -11.97 23.87 -0.59
CA ILE A 584 -12.42 22.74 -1.42
C ILE A 584 -11.85 21.44 -0.88
N LYS A 585 -10.56 21.40 -0.55
CA LYS A 585 -9.92 20.21 0.03
C LYS A 585 -10.60 19.78 1.32
N ASN A 586 -10.87 20.71 2.24
CA ASN A 586 -11.46 20.41 3.54
C ASN A 586 -12.90 19.88 3.46
N LYS A 587 -13.64 20.23 2.39
CA LYS A 587 -15.01 19.73 2.16
C LYS A 587 -15.05 18.34 1.54
N ASN A 588 -13.93 17.84 1.01
CA ASN A 588 -13.87 16.63 0.21
C ASN A 588 -12.83 15.64 0.75
N ASN A 589 -12.84 14.41 0.24
CA ASN A 589 -11.81 13.44 0.54
C ASN A 589 -10.44 13.90 -0.01
N GLU A 590 -9.41 13.91 0.81
CA GLU A 590 -8.06 14.33 0.42
C GLU A 590 -7.49 13.51 -0.75
N ASN A 591 -7.78 12.21 -0.80
CA ASN A 591 -7.33 11.35 -1.90
C ASN A 591 -7.99 11.74 -3.23
N ASP A 592 -9.29 12.03 -3.19
CA ASP A 592 -10.06 12.43 -4.37
C ASP A 592 -9.59 13.81 -4.86
N PHE A 593 -9.36 14.76 -3.94
CA PHE A 593 -8.80 16.08 -4.27
C PHE A 593 -7.43 16.00 -4.94
N ASN A 594 -6.52 15.20 -4.39
CA ASN A 594 -5.19 15.02 -4.96
C ASN A 594 -5.24 14.35 -6.33
N MET A 595 -6.14 13.38 -6.52
CA MET A 595 -6.33 12.74 -7.83
C MET A 595 -6.95 13.72 -8.85
N VAL A 596 -7.99 14.47 -8.50
CA VAL A 596 -8.59 15.50 -9.37
C VAL A 596 -7.52 16.52 -9.81
N LYS A 597 -6.75 17.05 -8.87
CA LYS A 597 -5.62 17.95 -9.15
C LYS A 597 -4.64 17.36 -10.17
N LYS A 598 -4.36 16.05 -10.08
CA LYS A 598 -3.51 15.33 -11.04
C LYS A 598 -4.18 15.19 -12.42
N LEU A 599 -5.48 14.92 -12.48
CA LEU A 599 -6.25 14.85 -13.73
C LEU A 599 -6.30 16.19 -14.48
N PHE A 600 -6.42 17.30 -13.76
CA PHE A 600 -6.33 18.65 -14.33
C PHE A 600 -4.93 18.94 -14.91
N LYS A 601 -3.87 18.63 -14.16
CA LYS A 601 -2.48 18.83 -14.62
C LYS A 601 -2.11 17.99 -15.84
N SER A 602 -2.73 16.81 -15.97
CA SER A 602 -2.51 15.86 -17.07
C SER A 602 -3.42 16.09 -18.29
N TYR A 603 -4.29 17.11 -18.25
CA TYR A 603 -5.26 17.40 -19.32
C TYR A 603 -6.26 16.26 -19.59
N ILE A 604 -6.50 15.40 -18.61
CA ILE A 604 -7.54 14.37 -18.71
C ILE A 604 -8.91 15.01 -18.46
N ILE A 605 -9.01 15.94 -17.52
CA ILE A 605 -10.22 16.75 -17.32
C ILE A 605 -9.95 18.15 -17.87
N THR A 606 -10.84 18.64 -18.73
CA THR A 606 -10.76 19.98 -19.32
C THR A 606 -12.09 20.73 -19.15
N GLU A 607 -12.07 22.03 -19.42
CA GLU A 607 -13.25 22.90 -19.41
C GLU A 607 -14.38 22.45 -20.36
N ASN A 608 -14.07 21.56 -21.33
CA ASN A 608 -15.06 20.97 -22.22
C ASN A 608 -15.82 19.77 -21.61
N TYR A 609 -15.60 19.43 -20.34
CA TYR A 609 -16.17 18.23 -19.72
C TYR A 609 -17.69 18.09 -19.89
N ILE A 610 -18.44 19.20 -19.90
CA ILE A 610 -19.91 19.22 -20.03
C ILE A 610 -20.36 18.55 -21.34
N LYS A 611 -19.61 18.75 -22.43
CA LYS A 611 -19.94 18.13 -23.73
C LYS A 611 -19.97 16.62 -23.64
N TYR A 612 -19.16 16.04 -22.75
CA TYR A 612 -18.95 14.60 -22.69
C TYR A 612 -19.70 13.91 -21.55
N ILE A 613 -20.18 14.66 -20.55
CA ILE A 613 -21.09 14.13 -19.52
C ILE A 613 -22.47 13.86 -20.10
N ASN A 614 -22.93 14.68 -21.04
CA ASN A 614 -24.24 14.50 -21.65
C ASN A 614 -24.36 13.23 -22.49
N TYR A 615 -23.26 12.65 -23.00
CA TYR A 615 -23.28 11.32 -23.64
C TYR A 615 -23.63 10.16 -22.69
N ILE A 616 -23.65 10.43 -21.38
CA ILE A 616 -23.76 9.42 -20.34
C ILE A 616 -25.12 9.49 -19.62
N ASN A 617 -25.87 10.60 -19.79
CA ASN A 617 -27.24 10.77 -19.30
C ASN A 617 -28.24 10.38 -20.38
#